data_AF-A0A0E3QNJ2-F1
#
_entry.id   AF-A0A0E3QNJ2-F1
#
_cell.length_a   1.000
_cell.length_b   1.000
_cell.length_c   1.000
_cell.angle_alpha   90.00
_cell.angle_beta   90.00
_cell.angle_gamma   90.00
#
_symmetry.space_group_name_H-M   'P 1'
#
loop_
_entity.id
_entity.type
_entity.pdbx_description
1 polymer ?
#
loop_
_entity_poly.entity_id
_entity_poly.type
_entity_poly.pdbx_seq_one_letter_code
_entity_poly.pdbx_strand_id
1 'polypeptide(L)'
;MQKNHQLSQSIIDSAWSSFVTKLEYKAEWYGKTILRIGQFEPSSKVCHVCGYHNSDLALKDREWTCPDCKTVLDRDINAAINIKKFALIDQNLIGL
;
A
#
# COMPACT_ATOMS: atom_id res chain seq x y z
N MET A 1 16.89 -1.49 -16.41
CA MET A 1 18.10 -1.03 -15.70
C MET A 1 17.67 -0.12 -14.56
N GLN A 2 17.98 -0.49 -13.31
CA GLN A 2 17.63 0.34 -12.14
C GLN A 2 18.46 1.63 -12.17
N LYS A 3 17.82 2.79 -11.96
CA LYS A 3 18.46 4.10 -12.14
C LYS A 3 19.26 4.59 -10.92
N ASN A 4 19.01 4.03 -9.74
CA ASN A 4 19.66 4.44 -8.48
C ASN A 4 20.61 3.35 -7.99
N HIS A 5 21.91 3.55 -8.19
CA HIS A 5 22.96 2.59 -7.80
C HIS A 5 23.12 2.39 -6.29
N GLN A 6 22.63 3.32 -5.46
CA GLN A 6 22.70 3.18 -4.00
C GLN A 6 21.60 2.28 -3.44
N LEU A 7 20.43 2.25 -4.09
CA LEU A 7 19.28 1.44 -3.66
C LEU A 7 19.07 0.19 -4.52
N SER A 8 19.74 0.07 -5.68
CA SER A 8 19.48 -1.01 -6.63
C SER A 8 19.67 -2.40 -6.04
N GLN A 9 20.72 -2.59 -5.23
CA GLN A 9 20.99 -3.88 -4.61
C GLN A 9 19.90 -4.26 -3.62
N SER A 10 19.56 -3.37 -2.67
CA SER A 10 18.52 -3.62 -1.67
C SER A 10 17.14 -3.87 -2.29
N ILE A 11 16.81 -3.19 -3.39
CA ILE A 11 15.56 -3.43 -4.14
C ILE A 11 15.56 -4.84 -4.76
N ILE A 12 16.68 -5.25 -5.38
CA ILE A 12 16.81 -6.58 -5.99
C ILE A 12 16.72 -7.67 -4.93
N ASP A 13 17.43 -7.51 -3.81
CA ASP A 13 17.44 -8.48 -2.70
C ASP A 13 16.06 -8.67 -2.08
N SER A 14 15.20 -7.65 -2.15
CA SER A 14 13.83 -7.72 -1.64
C SER A 14 12.90 -8.62 -2.50
N ALA A 15 13.27 -8.92 -3.75
CA ALA A 15 12.62 -9.88 -4.62
C ALA A 15 11.07 -9.79 -4.71
N TRP A 16 10.51 -8.57 -4.71
CA TRP A 16 9.06 -8.35 -4.63
C TRP A 16 8.25 -9.05 -5.72
N SER A 17 8.74 -9.11 -6.95
CA SER A 17 8.06 -9.85 -8.03
C SER A 17 7.93 -11.33 -7.71
N SER A 18 9.01 -11.96 -7.21
CA SER A 18 9.00 -13.35 -6.80
C SER A 18 8.08 -13.60 -5.61
N PHE A 19 8.04 -12.67 -4.64
CA PHE A 19 7.11 -12.74 -3.52
C PHE A 19 5.66 -12.77 -4.01
N VAL A 20 5.29 -11.86 -4.92
CA VAL A 20 3.95 -11.77 -5.48
C VAL A 20 3.60 -13.02 -6.29
N THR A 21 4.49 -13.51 -7.17
CA THR A 21 4.26 -14.76 -7.90
C THR A 21 4.03 -15.93 -6.96
N LYS A 22 4.79 -16.00 -5.86
CA LYS A 22 4.61 -17.04 -4.84
C LYS A 22 3.26 -16.96 -4.15
N LEU A 23 2.82 -15.73 -3.83
CA LEU A 23 1.52 -15.51 -3.21
C LEU A 23 0.38 -15.94 -4.14
N GLU A 24 0.46 -15.60 -5.43
CA GLU A 24 -0.56 -15.92 -6.44
C GLU A 24 -0.77 -17.42 -6.61
N TYR A 25 0.28 -18.20 -6.87
CA TYR A 25 0.09 -19.63 -7.07
C TYR A 25 -0.37 -20.34 -5.79
N LYS A 26 0.01 -19.83 -4.60
CA LYS A 26 -0.48 -20.36 -3.32
C LYS A 26 -1.95 -20.02 -3.13
N ALA A 27 -2.36 -18.79 -3.43
CA ALA A 27 -3.76 -18.39 -3.34
C ALA A 27 -4.64 -19.23 -4.26
N GLU A 28 -4.21 -19.45 -5.51
CA GLU A 28 -4.88 -20.35 -6.45
C GLU A 28 -5.03 -21.76 -5.89
N TRP A 29 -3.96 -22.35 -5.34
CA TRP A 29 -4.00 -23.68 -4.73
C TRP A 29 -5.04 -23.80 -3.60
N TYR A 30 -5.22 -22.75 -2.81
CA TYR A 30 -6.19 -22.72 -1.71
C TYR A 30 -7.56 -22.13 -2.09
N GLY A 31 -7.83 -21.86 -3.38
CA GLY A 31 -9.07 -21.24 -3.83
C GLY A 31 -9.30 -19.84 -3.24
N LYS A 32 -8.23 -19.06 -3.07
CA LYS A 32 -8.26 -17.68 -2.56
C LYS A 32 -8.03 -16.68 -3.69
N THR A 33 -8.63 -15.50 -3.55
CA THR A 33 -8.47 -14.38 -4.48
C THR A 33 -7.42 -13.40 -3.95
N ILE A 34 -6.56 -12.91 -4.83
CA ILE A 34 -5.65 -11.79 -4.55
C ILE A 34 -6.16 -10.56 -5.28
N LEU A 35 -6.35 -9.49 -4.51
CA LEU A 35 -6.66 -8.17 -5.04
C LEU A 35 -5.38 -7.31 -5.04
N ARG A 36 -5.24 -6.47 -6.06
CA ARG A 36 -4.11 -5.56 -6.22
C ARG A 36 -4.65 -4.13 -6.32
N ILE A 37 -3.87 -3.18 -5.83
CA ILE A 37 -4.14 -1.73 -5.97
C ILE A 37 -3.12 -1.11 -6.94
N GLY A 38 -3.38 0.13 -7.36
CA GLY A 38 -2.44 0.89 -8.18
C GLY A 38 -1.06 1.07 -7.52
N GLN A 39 0.01 1.01 -8.31
CA GLN A 39 1.40 1.15 -7.82
C GLN A 39 1.65 2.49 -7.09
N PHE A 40 0.96 3.55 -7.50
CA PHE A 40 1.14 4.91 -6.99
C PHE A 40 0.02 5.38 -6.06
N GLU A 41 -0.83 4.45 -5.63
CA GLU A 41 -1.94 4.77 -4.75
C GLU A 41 -1.42 5.26 -3.37
N PRO A 42 -1.85 6.42 -2.86
CA PRO A 42 -1.29 7.08 -1.68
C PRO A 42 -1.70 6.45 -0.33
N SER A 43 -1.55 5.12 -0.20
CA SER A 43 -1.96 4.34 0.97
C SER A 43 -1.42 4.86 2.31
N SER A 44 -0.16 5.27 2.38
CA SER A 44 0.42 5.81 3.62
C SER A 44 0.14 7.29 3.85
N LYS A 45 -0.18 8.05 2.79
CA LYS A 45 -0.35 9.50 2.80
C LYS A 45 -1.80 9.94 3.04
N VAL A 46 -2.77 9.09 2.74
CA VAL A 46 -4.20 9.37 3.01
C VAL A 46 -4.53 8.97 4.44
N CYS A 47 -5.17 9.84 5.21
CA CYS A 47 -5.72 9.46 6.51
C CYS A 47 -6.86 8.46 6.32
N HIS A 48 -6.73 7.24 6.86
CA HIS A 48 -7.78 6.23 6.73
C HIS A 48 -9.10 6.60 7.43
N VAL A 49 -9.08 7.57 8.35
CA VAL A 49 -10.25 8.04 9.11
C VAL A 49 -11.05 9.06 8.31
N CYS A 50 -10.42 10.15 7.84
CA CYS A 50 -11.14 11.26 7.21
C CYS A 50 -10.80 11.49 5.72
N GLY A 51 -9.78 10.82 5.18
CA GLY A 51 -9.36 10.97 3.79
C GLY A 51 -8.39 12.12 3.50
N TYR A 52 -7.95 12.88 4.51
CA TYR A 52 -6.95 13.94 4.31
C TYR A 52 -5.67 13.38 3.68
N HIS A 53 -5.20 14.00 2.59
CA HIS A 53 -3.97 13.62 1.90
C HIS A 53 -2.78 14.45 2.37
N ASN A 54 -1.85 13.82 3.07
CA ASN A 54 -0.60 14.42 3.53
C ASN A 54 0.49 14.32 2.44
N SER A 55 0.64 15.37 1.64
CA SER A 55 1.67 15.45 0.59
C SER A 55 3.09 15.38 1.12
N ASP A 56 3.31 15.91 2.33
CA ASP A 56 4.62 16.22 2.90
C ASP A 56 5.20 15.07 3.74
N LEU A 57 4.44 13.97 3.89
CA LEU A 57 4.89 12.78 4.61
C LEU A 57 6.18 12.20 3.99
N ALA A 58 7.24 12.14 4.78
CA ALA A 58 8.52 11.59 4.39
C ALA A 58 8.68 10.11 4.79
N LEU A 59 9.61 9.41 4.13
CA LEU A 59 9.87 7.99 4.41
C LEU A 59 10.37 7.73 5.85
N LYS A 60 10.95 8.72 6.51
CA LYS A 60 11.42 8.62 7.91
C LYS A 60 10.28 8.72 8.93
N ASP A 61 9.14 9.29 8.54
CA ASP A 61 8.03 9.52 9.44
C ASP A 61 7.27 8.19 9.62
N ARG A 62 7.29 7.67 10.85
CA ARG A 62 6.64 6.40 11.22
C ARG A 62 5.24 6.60 11.77
N GLU A 63 5.00 7.79 12.32
CA GLU A 63 3.72 8.22 12.86
C GLU A 63 3.46 9.66 12.42
N TRP A 64 2.20 10.02 12.17
CA TRP A 64 1.81 11.40 11.94
C TRP A 64 0.42 11.69 12.49
N THR A 65 0.19 12.92 12.93
CA THR A 65 -1.13 13.38 13.38
C THR A 65 -1.86 14.01 12.20
N CYS A 66 -3.06 13.53 11.90
CA CYS A 66 -3.88 14.12 10.85
C CYS A 66 -4.24 15.58 11.20
N PRO A 67 -3.91 16.57 10.36
CA PRO A 67 -4.21 17.97 10.66
C PRO A 67 -5.72 18.26 10.61
N ASP A 68 -6.49 17.43 9.91
CA ASP A 68 -7.94 17.56 9.77
C ASP A 68 -8.69 16.91 10.95
N CYS A 69 -8.63 15.59 11.11
CA CYS A 69 -9.37 14.86 12.14
C CYS A 69 -8.62 14.63 13.46
N LYS A 70 -7.38 15.08 13.58
CA LYS A 70 -6.50 14.96 14.78
C LYS A 70 -6.17 13.53 15.22
N THR A 71 -6.53 12.52 14.43
CA THR A 71 -6.15 11.12 14.73
C THR A 71 -4.64 10.96 14.57
N VAL A 72 -4.01 10.30 15.53
CA VAL A 72 -2.62 9.86 15.46
C VAL A 72 -2.56 8.55 14.67
N LEU A 73 -1.73 8.51 13.63
CA LEU A 73 -1.69 7.43 12.66
C LEU A 73 -0.31 6.80 12.64
N ASP A 74 -0.20 5.52 13.00
CA ASP A 74 0.93 4.71 12.56
C ASP A 74 0.85 4.54 11.04
N ARG A 75 1.97 4.81 10.36
CA ARG A 75 2.01 4.87 8.89
C ARG A 75 1.69 3.52 8.25
N ASP A 76 2.17 2.42 8.81
CA ASP A 76 2.05 1.10 8.21
C ASP A 76 0.63 0.54 8.47
N ILE A 77 0.05 0.78 9.66
CA ILE A 77 -1.35 0.45 9.95
C ILE A 77 -2.29 1.28 9.06
N ASN A 78 -2.05 2.57 8.93
CA ASN A 78 -2.82 3.46 8.06
C ASN A 78 -2.75 2.98 6.59
N ALA A 79 -1.56 2.62 6.12
CA ALA A 79 -1.38 2.06 4.78
C ALA A 79 -2.15 0.74 4.59
N ALA A 80 -2.10 -0.19 5.55
CA ALA A 80 -2.82 -1.45 5.47
C ALA A 80 -4.34 -1.27 5.35
N ILE A 81 -4.92 -0.35 6.16
CA ILE A 81 -6.35 -0.03 6.10
C ILE A 81 -6.73 0.57 4.74
N ASN A 82 -5.91 1.50 4.24
CA ASN A 82 -6.15 2.11 2.94
C ASN A 82 -5.97 1.12 1.78
N ILE A 83 -4.96 0.25 1.79
CA ILE A 83 -4.78 -0.81 0.78
C ILE A 83 -6.04 -1.68 0.69
N LYS A 84 -6.59 -2.09 1.84
CA LYS A 84 -7.86 -2.83 1.86
C LYS A 84 -9.01 -2.00 1.27
N LYS A 85 -9.12 -0.73 1.64
CA LYS A 85 -10.16 0.17 1.17
C LYS A 85 -10.09 0.35 -0.36
N PHE A 86 -8.93 0.70 -0.89
CA PHE A 86 -8.71 0.88 -2.33
C PHE A 86 -8.97 -0.39 -3.11
N ALA A 87 -8.45 -1.54 -2.63
CA ALA A 87 -8.69 -2.82 -3.28
C ALA A 87 -10.18 -3.18 -3.36
N LEU A 88 -11.01 -2.75 -2.41
CA LEU A 88 -12.45 -3.03 -2.41
C LEU A 88 -13.26 -2.00 -3.20
N ILE A 89 -12.81 -0.74 -3.25
CA ILE A 89 -13.46 0.33 -4.03
C ILE A 89 -13.17 0.14 -5.52
N ASP A 90 -11.90 -0.08 -5.89
CA ASP A 90 -11.46 -0.24 -7.29
C ASP A 90 -12.03 -1.52 -7.94
N GLN A 91 -12.45 -2.48 -7.12
CA GLN A 91 -13.03 -3.72 -7.62
C GLN A 91 -14.44 -3.55 -8.18
N ASN A 92 -15.17 -2.46 -7.88
CA ASN A 92 -16.61 -2.28 -8.12
C ASN A 92 -17.33 -3.60 -8.50
N LEU A 93 -17.25 -4.57 -7.58
CA LEU A 93 -17.88 -5.90 -7.68
C LEU A 93 -19.39 -5.80 -7.44
N ILE A 94 -19.95 -4.64 -7.75
CA ILE A 94 -21.37 -4.37 -7.92
C ILE A 94 -21.43 -3.53 -9.19
N GLY A 95 -21.92 -4.14 -10.27
CA GLY A 95 -22.24 -3.41 -11.50
C GLY A 95 -23.34 -2.39 -11.24
N LEU A 96 -22.93 -1.15 -10.98
CA LEU A 96 -23.64 0.09 -11.28
C LEU A 96 -22.61 1.08 -11.85
#